data_AF-A0A5M5DUA1-F1
#
_entry.id   AF-A0A5M5DUA1-F1
#
_cell.length_a   1.000
_cell.length_b   1.000
_cell.length_c   1.000
_cell.angle_alpha   90.00
_cell.angle_beta   90.00
_cell.angle_gamma   90.00
#
_symmetry.space_group_name_H-M   'P 1'
#
loop_
_entity.id
_entity.type
_entity.pdbx_description
1 polymer ?
#
loop_
_entity_poly.entity_id
_entity_poly.type
_entity_poly.pdbx_seq_one_letter_code
_entity_poly.pdbx_strand_id
1 'polypeptide(L)'
;MINVNIELFKRTTPVKKIEIIENLTQTELGRVTEETILKIVKETGRRRKGTRDYEFYINPDRRKGNNWNSVVEGLWLYKGKLSVMVYVQFDNTDTSLIVPFQYFFKKGDFRGTVKRDDHYGNPQTHYYVYDEKDKAEVLRSFCLEYVNTKYKSKLNTNN
;
A
#
# COMPACT_ATOMS: atom_id res chain seq x y z
N MET A 1 22.38 3.60 -8.49
CA MET A 1 21.00 3.89 -8.03
C MET A 1 20.07 2.88 -8.65
N ILE A 2 19.35 2.12 -7.84
CA ILE A 2 18.51 1.02 -8.33
C ILE A 2 17.18 1.60 -8.84
N ASN A 3 16.75 1.18 -10.03
CA ASN A 3 15.44 1.55 -10.56
C ASN A 3 14.43 0.43 -10.28
N VAL A 4 13.74 0.54 -9.15
CA VAL A 4 12.72 -0.42 -8.69
C VAL A 4 11.63 -0.67 -9.73
N ASN A 5 11.25 0.35 -10.52
CA ASN A 5 10.24 0.23 -11.59
C ASN A 5 10.64 -0.77 -12.68
N ILE A 6 11.94 -1.07 -12.82
CA ILE A 6 12.46 -2.05 -13.76
C ILE A 6 12.79 -3.37 -13.04
N GLU A 7 13.51 -3.30 -11.91
CA GLU A 7 13.99 -4.48 -11.17
C GLU A 7 12.85 -5.42 -10.74
N LEU A 8 11.69 -4.88 -10.37
CA LEU A 8 10.52 -5.66 -10.00
C LEU A 8 10.07 -6.63 -11.11
N PHE A 9 10.23 -6.26 -12.38
CA PHE A 9 9.73 -7.03 -13.52
C PHE A 9 10.81 -7.77 -14.32
N LYS A 10 12.10 -7.57 -14.00
CA LYS A 10 13.20 -8.33 -14.61
C LYS A 10 13.10 -9.83 -14.32
N ARG A 11 13.70 -10.66 -15.18
CA ARG A 11 13.85 -12.11 -14.94
C ARG A 11 14.97 -12.38 -13.93
N THR A 12 14.73 -12.04 -12.67
CA THR A 12 15.59 -12.36 -11.52
C THR A 12 14.87 -13.28 -10.56
N THR A 13 15.61 -13.97 -9.68
CA THR A 13 15.01 -14.87 -8.69
C THR A 13 14.12 -14.08 -7.72
N PRO A 14 12.98 -14.63 -7.26
CA PRO A 14 12.09 -13.94 -6.33
C PRO A 14 12.78 -13.50 -5.04
N VAL A 15 13.67 -14.35 -4.48
CA VAL A 15 14.48 -14.04 -3.29
C VAL A 15 15.32 -12.78 -3.50
N LYS A 16 16.01 -12.69 -4.65
CA LYS A 16 16.83 -11.51 -4.98
C LYS A 16 15.98 -10.25 -5.18
N LYS A 17 14.74 -10.38 -5.64
CA LYS A 17 13.81 -9.24 -5.72
C LYS A 17 13.45 -8.73 -4.33
N ILE A 18 13.15 -9.63 -3.39
CA ILE A 18 12.86 -9.27 -1.99
C ILE A 18 14.06 -8.54 -1.39
N GLU A 19 15.26 -9.11 -1.51
CA GLU A 19 16.51 -8.50 -1.01
C GLU A 19 16.73 -7.09 -1.59
N ILE A 20 16.50 -6.90 -2.89
CA ILE A 20 16.60 -5.57 -3.52
C ILE A 20 15.60 -4.60 -2.88
N ILE A 21 14.33 -5.00 -2.72
CA ILE A 21 13.25 -4.14 -2.21
C ILE A 21 13.50 -3.75 -0.74
N GLU A 22 13.95 -4.70 0.09
CA GLU A 22 14.27 -4.47 1.49
C GLU A 22 15.40 -3.45 1.66
N ASN A 23 16.38 -3.46 0.76
CA ASN A 23 17.52 -2.56 0.79
C ASN A 23 17.28 -1.19 0.13
N LEU A 24 16.10 -0.95 -0.47
CA LEU A 24 15.80 0.35 -1.08
C LEU A 24 15.75 1.45 -0.02
N THR A 25 16.39 2.58 -0.30
CA THR A 25 16.28 3.78 0.53
C THR A 25 14.90 4.44 0.38
N GLN A 26 14.52 5.31 1.33
CA GLN A 26 13.30 6.13 1.23
C GLN A 26 13.22 6.89 -0.10
N THR A 27 14.34 7.46 -0.55
CA THR A 27 14.42 8.21 -1.82
C THR A 27 14.21 7.30 -3.04
N GLU A 28 14.70 6.06 -3.01
CA GLU A 28 14.49 5.11 -4.11
C GLU A 28 13.05 4.58 -4.12
N LEU A 29 12.45 4.34 -2.95
CA LEU A 29 11.04 3.99 -2.82
C LEU A 29 10.13 5.12 -3.31
N GLY A 30 10.47 6.38 -3.01
CA GLY A 30 9.74 7.55 -3.51
C GLY A 30 9.77 7.72 -5.04
N ARG A 31 10.59 6.94 -5.77
CA ARG A 31 10.62 6.89 -7.24
C ARG A 31 9.75 5.80 -7.84
N VAL A 32 9.06 4.99 -7.03
CA VAL A 32 8.06 4.04 -7.53
C VAL A 32 6.94 4.83 -8.21
N THR A 33 6.67 4.55 -9.48
CA THR A 33 5.66 5.29 -10.24
C THR A 33 4.27 4.68 -10.09
N GLU A 34 3.23 5.48 -10.37
CA GLU A 34 1.85 4.99 -10.39
C GLU A 34 1.66 3.86 -11.42
N GLU A 35 2.35 3.90 -12.56
CA GLU A 35 2.30 2.84 -13.56
C GLU A 35 2.84 1.50 -13.03
N THR A 36 3.92 1.54 -12.25
CA THR A 36 4.45 0.35 -11.57
C THR A 36 3.43 -0.24 -10.61
N ILE A 37 2.78 0.61 -9.80
CA ILE A 37 1.73 0.16 -8.87
C ILE A 37 0.51 -0.37 -9.62
N LEU A 38 0.08 0.30 -10.70
CA LEU A 38 -1.02 -0.19 -11.54
C LEU A 38 -0.71 -1.57 -12.14
N LYS A 39 0.54 -1.81 -12.54
CA LYS A 39 0.98 -3.11 -13.04
C LYS A 39 0.94 -4.17 -11.95
N ILE A 40 1.42 -3.86 -10.74
CA ILE A 40 1.30 -4.73 -9.55
C ILE A 40 -0.17 -5.13 -9.33
N VAL A 41 -1.07 -4.16 -9.23
CA VAL A 41 -2.48 -4.40 -8.94
C VAL A 41 -3.15 -5.24 -10.04
N LYS A 42 -2.82 -5.01 -11.31
CA LYS A 42 -3.38 -5.81 -12.42
C LYS A 42 -2.83 -7.23 -12.50
N GLU A 43 -1.57 -7.44 -12.10
CA GLU A 43 -0.94 -8.77 -12.17
C GLU A 43 -1.27 -9.68 -10.99
N THR A 44 -1.47 -9.12 -9.79
CA THR A 44 -1.67 -9.90 -8.56
C THR A 44 -2.94 -9.56 -7.78
N GLY A 45 -3.61 -8.47 -8.11
CA GLY A 45 -4.88 -8.10 -7.48
C GLY A 45 -6.03 -9.02 -7.90
N ARG A 46 -7.00 -9.18 -7.00
CA ARG A 46 -8.24 -9.89 -7.26
C ARG A 46 -9.13 -9.04 -8.16
N ARG A 47 -9.38 -9.52 -9.38
CA ARG A 47 -10.32 -8.89 -10.31
C ARG A 47 -11.76 -9.13 -9.88
N ARG A 48 -12.59 -8.09 -9.85
CA ARG A 48 -14.04 -8.23 -9.65
C ARG A 48 -14.69 -8.75 -10.94
N LYS A 49 -15.37 -9.90 -10.85
CA LYS A 49 -15.98 -10.60 -12.00
C LYS A 49 -16.86 -9.64 -12.81
N GLY A 50 -16.71 -9.67 -14.14
CA GLY A 50 -17.47 -8.82 -15.06
C GLY A 50 -17.01 -7.36 -15.16
N THR A 51 -15.95 -6.96 -14.44
CA THR A 51 -15.44 -5.57 -14.44
C THR A 51 -13.97 -5.51 -14.84
N ARG A 52 -13.40 -4.30 -14.89
CA ARG A 52 -11.94 -4.06 -14.94
C ARG A 52 -11.42 -3.51 -13.62
N ASP A 53 -12.16 -3.76 -12.54
CA ASP A 53 -11.81 -3.31 -11.19
C ASP A 53 -11.03 -4.41 -10.46
N TYR A 54 -10.07 -3.99 -9.64
CA TYR A 54 -9.15 -4.88 -8.93
C TYR A 54 -8.98 -4.44 -7.48
N GLU A 55 -8.91 -5.41 -6.57
CA GLU A 55 -8.54 -5.20 -5.18
C GLU A 55 -7.22 -5.92 -4.90
N PHE A 56 -6.25 -5.22 -4.35
CA PHE A 56 -4.96 -5.75 -3.97
C PHE A 56 -4.79 -5.57 -2.47
N TYR A 57 -4.84 -6.66 -1.71
CA TYR A 57 -4.69 -6.63 -0.26
C TYR A 57 -3.28 -7.04 0.15
N ILE A 58 -2.75 -6.36 1.15
CA ILE A 58 -1.49 -6.71 1.80
C ILE A 58 -1.77 -7.71 2.93
N ASN A 59 -0.95 -8.75 3.02
CA ASN A 59 -0.97 -9.67 4.15
C ASN A 59 -0.75 -8.88 5.46
N PRO A 60 -1.54 -9.13 6.53
CA PRO A 60 -1.41 -8.42 7.81
C PRO A 60 0.04 -8.19 8.29
N ASP A 61 0.91 -9.18 8.19
CA ASP A 61 2.30 -9.11 8.68
C ASP A 61 3.19 -8.13 7.90
N ARG A 62 2.79 -7.79 6.68
CA ARG A 62 3.51 -6.85 5.80
C ARG A 62 2.89 -5.47 5.76
N ARG A 63 1.73 -5.27 6.38
CA ARG A 63 1.06 -3.97 6.35
C ARG A 63 1.92 -2.92 7.04
N LYS A 64 1.90 -1.71 6.48
CA LYS A 64 2.63 -0.55 7.02
C LYS A 64 1.65 0.59 7.23
N GLY A 65 1.92 1.37 8.26
CA GLY A 65 1.03 2.38 8.78
C GLY A 65 1.81 3.59 9.28
N ASN A 66 1.16 4.42 10.08
CA ASN A 66 1.78 5.58 10.71
C ASN A 66 2.37 5.28 12.11
N ASN A 67 2.51 4.01 12.46
CA ASN A 67 2.97 3.53 13.77
C ASN A 67 2.18 4.08 14.97
N TRP A 68 0.93 4.50 14.76
CA TRP A 68 0.07 4.99 15.82
C TRP A 68 -1.34 4.40 15.73
N ASN A 69 -2.13 4.89 14.79
CA ASN A 69 -3.57 4.64 14.76
C ASN A 69 -4.09 4.28 13.37
N SER A 70 -3.20 4.09 12.39
CA SER A 70 -3.60 3.79 11.02
C SER A 70 -2.64 2.84 10.33
N VAL A 71 -3.20 1.99 9.47
CA VAL A 71 -2.46 1.06 8.62
C VAL A 71 -3.04 1.04 7.20
N VAL A 72 -2.18 0.88 6.20
CA VAL A 72 -2.60 0.65 4.82
C VAL A 72 -2.86 -0.84 4.60
N GLU A 73 -4.09 -1.16 4.22
CA GLU A 73 -4.54 -2.54 3.99
C GLU A 73 -4.30 -3.01 2.55
N GLY A 74 -4.20 -2.08 1.61
CA GLY A 74 -4.12 -2.42 0.20
C GLY A 74 -4.42 -1.26 -0.75
N LEU A 75 -4.75 -1.64 -1.98
CA LEU A 75 -5.05 -0.76 -3.09
C LEU A 75 -6.35 -1.19 -3.76
N TRP A 76 -7.14 -0.21 -4.19
CA TRP A 76 -8.33 -0.43 -4.99
C TRP A 76 -8.20 0.29 -6.33
N LEU A 77 -8.31 -0.46 -7.42
CA LEU A 77 -8.41 0.06 -8.76
C LEU A 77 -9.87 0.03 -9.19
N TYR A 78 -10.51 1.19 -9.28
CA TYR A 78 -11.90 1.32 -9.68
C TYR A 78 -12.02 2.23 -10.91
N LYS A 79 -12.58 1.71 -12.01
CA LYS A 79 -12.73 2.45 -13.29
C LYS A 79 -11.44 3.15 -13.74
N GLY A 80 -10.31 2.48 -13.54
CA GLY A 80 -8.98 3.00 -13.92
C GLY A 80 -8.36 3.99 -12.93
N LYS A 81 -9.02 4.33 -11.82
CA LYS A 81 -8.49 5.21 -10.77
C LYS A 81 -7.98 4.38 -9.60
N LEU A 82 -6.73 4.63 -9.21
CA LEU A 82 -6.09 3.95 -8.10
C LEU A 82 -6.35 4.69 -6.78
N SER A 83 -6.68 3.95 -5.73
CA SER A 83 -6.88 4.45 -4.38
C SER A 83 -6.18 3.55 -3.36
N VAL A 84 -5.72 4.15 -2.27
CA VAL A 84 -5.15 3.49 -1.09
C VAL A 84 -6.29 3.16 -0.12
N MET A 85 -6.33 1.92 0.34
CA MET A 85 -7.26 1.46 1.38
C MET A 85 -6.58 1.64 2.73
N VAL A 86 -7.08 2.57 3.52
CA VAL A 86 -6.50 2.96 4.82
C VAL A 86 -7.45 2.55 5.92
N TYR A 87 -7.01 1.70 6.82
CA TYR A 87 -7.69 1.42 8.07
C TYR A 87 -7.19 2.38 9.14
N VAL A 88 -8.11 2.88 9.95
CA VAL A 88 -7.83 3.79 11.06
C VAL A 88 -8.57 3.28 12.29
N GLN A 89 -7.84 3.09 13.37
CA GLN A 89 -8.32 2.67 14.67
C GLN A 89 -8.45 3.88 15.59
N PHE A 90 -9.60 4.03 16.22
CA PHE A 90 -9.85 5.02 17.28
C PHE A 90 -10.16 4.29 18.59
N ASP A 91 -10.22 5.03 19.69
CA ASP A 91 -10.35 4.48 21.06
C ASP A 91 -11.50 3.48 21.23
N ASN A 92 -12.58 3.62 20.46
CA ASN A 92 -13.76 2.77 20.56
C ASN A 92 -14.34 2.31 19.21
N THR A 93 -13.69 2.62 18.08
CA THR A 93 -14.25 2.31 16.74
C THR A 93 -13.17 2.32 15.66
N ASP A 94 -13.33 1.40 14.72
CA ASP A 94 -12.48 1.31 13.55
C ASP A 94 -13.18 1.85 12.30
N THR A 95 -12.42 2.34 11.34
CA THR A 95 -12.94 2.72 10.02
C THR A 95 -11.96 2.42 8.92
N SER A 96 -12.47 1.98 7.77
CA SER A 96 -11.70 1.93 6.53
C SER A 96 -12.06 3.10 5.63
N LEU A 97 -11.05 3.68 4.99
CA LEU A 97 -11.13 4.85 4.12
C LEU A 97 -10.50 4.51 2.78
N ILE A 98 -10.99 5.16 1.74
CA ILE A 98 -10.48 5.01 0.38
C ILE A 98 -9.96 6.38 -0.05
N VAL A 99 -8.64 6.49 -0.17
CA VAL A 99 -7.95 7.75 -0.45
C VAL A 99 -7.37 7.69 -1.86
N PRO A 100 -7.56 8.70 -2.73
CA PRO A 100 -6.93 8.70 -4.05
C PRO A 100 -5.40 8.55 -3.96
N PHE A 101 -4.82 7.67 -4.77
CA PHE A 101 -3.40 7.32 -4.70
C PHE A 101 -2.48 8.56 -4.82
N GLN A 102 -2.74 9.40 -5.82
CA GLN A 102 -1.98 10.63 -6.06
C GLN A 102 -2.08 11.64 -4.90
N TYR A 103 -3.21 11.64 -4.18
CA TYR A 103 -3.39 12.50 -3.02
C TYR A 103 -2.60 11.97 -1.81
N PHE A 104 -2.65 10.66 -1.57
CA PHE A 104 -1.90 10.01 -0.50
C PHE A 104 -0.37 10.14 -0.69
N PHE A 105 0.12 9.93 -1.91
CA PHE A 105 1.56 9.95 -2.23
C PHE A 105 2.09 11.30 -2.72
N LYS A 106 1.31 12.39 -2.60
CA LYS A 106 1.81 13.74 -2.88
C LYS A 106 3.02 14.05 -1.99
N LYS A 107 3.96 14.88 -2.47
CA LYS A 107 5.12 15.36 -1.71
C LYS A 107 4.70 16.04 -0.39
N GLY A 108 5.46 15.82 0.68
CA GLY A 108 5.13 16.28 2.05
C GLY A 108 4.12 15.39 2.76
N ASP A 109 3.83 15.63 4.04
CA ASP A 109 2.99 14.73 4.82
C ASP A 109 1.56 14.63 4.28
N PHE A 110 1.03 13.41 4.30
CA PHE A 110 -0.39 13.19 4.09
C PHE A 110 -1.11 13.35 5.43
N ARG A 111 -2.13 14.22 5.48
CA ARG A 111 -2.98 14.44 6.66
C ARG A 111 -4.41 14.06 6.32
N GLY A 112 -4.90 12.99 6.95
CA GLY A 112 -6.28 12.55 6.84
C GLY A 112 -7.10 12.90 8.07
N THR A 113 -8.40 13.06 7.89
CA THR A 113 -9.35 13.37 8.96
C THR A 113 -10.58 12.50 8.86
N VAL A 114 -11.09 12.05 10.00
CA VAL A 114 -12.39 11.38 10.12
C VAL A 114 -13.23 12.16 11.12
N LYS A 115 -14.42 12.58 10.70
CA LYS A 115 -15.40 13.20 11.60
C LYS A 115 -16.41 12.16 12.04
N ARG A 116 -16.59 12.00 13.34
CA ARG A 116 -17.58 11.10 13.94
C ARG A 116 -18.09 11.68 15.24
N ASP A 117 -19.33 11.40 15.58
CA ASP A 117 -19.89 11.81 16.85
C ASP A 117 -19.44 10.83 17.95
N ASP A 118 -19.17 11.36 19.15
CA ASP A 118 -18.90 10.57 20.34
C ASP A 118 -20.17 9.90 20.89
N HIS A 119 -20.05 9.17 21.99
CA HIS A 119 -21.19 8.51 22.65
C HIS A 119 -22.33 9.47 23.03
N TYR A 120 -22.02 10.75 23.23
CA TYR A 120 -22.96 11.80 23.61
C TYR A 120 -23.48 12.60 22.40
N GLY A 121 -23.09 12.22 21.17
CA GLY A 121 -23.50 12.92 19.95
C GLY A 121 -22.68 14.16 19.62
N ASN A 122 -21.54 14.40 20.29
CA ASN A 122 -20.69 15.56 19.97
C ASN A 122 -19.71 15.21 18.82
N PRO A 123 -19.60 16.04 17.77
CA PRO A 123 -18.67 15.78 16.68
C PRO A 123 -17.21 15.85 17.14
N GLN A 124 -16.50 14.73 16.98
CA GLN A 124 -15.06 14.61 17.16
C GLN A 124 -14.37 14.52 15.80
N THR A 125 -13.22 15.19 15.69
CA THR A 125 -12.35 15.07 14.50
C THR A 125 -11.11 14.30 14.89
N HIS A 126 -10.95 13.13 14.29
CA HIS A 126 -9.78 12.29 14.46
C HIS A 126 -8.82 12.46 13.29
N TYR A 127 -7.53 12.56 13.61
CA TYR A 127 -6.47 12.78 12.64
C TYR A 127 -5.61 11.53 12.51
N TYR A 128 -5.11 11.31 11.30
CA TYR A 128 -4.06 10.35 11.04
C TYR A 128 -3.12 10.94 10.00
N VAL A 129 -1.82 10.89 10.29
CA VAL A 129 -0.77 11.53 9.48
C VAL A 129 0.20 10.46 9.03
N TYR A 130 0.64 10.55 7.78
CA TYR A 130 1.72 9.75 7.22
C TYR A 130 2.82 10.71 6.77
N ASP A 131 3.99 10.61 7.39
CA ASP A 131 5.16 11.35 6.94
C ASP A 131 5.75 10.72 5.66
N GLU A 132 6.82 11.31 5.12
CA GLU A 132 7.44 10.77 3.90
C GLU A 132 8.09 9.39 4.10
N LYS A 133 8.50 9.05 5.32
CA LYS A 133 9.09 7.76 5.66
C LYS A 133 7.99 6.69 5.73
N ASP A 134 6.88 6.97 6.39
CA ASP A 134 5.72 6.07 6.47
C ASP A 134 5.21 5.74 5.06
N LYS A 135 5.06 6.76 4.20
CA LYS A 135 4.65 6.55 2.80
C LYS A 135 5.64 5.68 2.03
N ALA A 136 6.95 5.86 2.23
CA ALA A 136 7.94 5.01 1.59
C ALA A 136 7.84 3.55 2.06
N GLU A 137 7.63 3.31 3.36
CA GLU A 137 7.41 1.96 3.89
C GLU A 137 6.13 1.32 3.34
N VAL A 138 5.06 2.10 3.12
CA VAL A 138 3.86 1.63 2.42
C VAL A 138 4.18 1.21 0.98
N LEU A 139 4.97 1.99 0.24
CA LEU A 139 5.41 1.60 -1.12
C LEU A 139 6.25 0.33 -1.10
N ARG A 140 7.17 0.19 -0.13
CA ARG A 140 7.95 -1.03 0.07
C ARG A 140 7.04 -2.23 0.30
N SER A 141 6.02 -2.07 1.16
CA SER A 141 5.01 -3.09 1.45
C SER A 141 4.28 -3.56 0.19
N PHE A 142 3.82 -2.64 -0.68
CA PHE A 142 3.20 -3.02 -1.96
C PHE A 142 4.13 -3.83 -2.85
N CYS A 143 5.40 -3.43 -2.93
CA CYS A 143 6.40 -4.12 -3.73
C CYS A 143 6.70 -5.54 -3.20
N LEU A 144 6.83 -5.68 -1.87
CA LEU A 144 7.04 -6.98 -1.23
C LEU A 144 5.83 -7.89 -1.39
N GLU A 145 4.62 -7.37 -1.20
CA GLU A 145 3.39 -8.13 -1.36
C GLU A 145 3.22 -8.62 -2.81
N TYR A 146 3.56 -7.80 -3.80
CA TYR A 146 3.59 -8.22 -5.20
C TYR A 146 4.48 -9.46 -5.40
N VAL A 147 5.72 -9.41 -4.93
CA VAL A 147 6.67 -10.53 -5.12
C VAL A 147 6.18 -11.79 -4.39
N ASN A 148 5.72 -11.63 -3.15
CA ASN A 148 5.20 -12.74 -2.34
C ASN A 148 3.95 -13.37 -2.94
N THR A 149 3.06 -12.58 -3.54
CA THR A 149 1.85 -13.10 -4.19
C THR A 149 2.16 -13.69 -5.56
N LYS A 150 2.90 -12.98 -6.42
CA LYS A 150 3.19 -13.41 -7.80
C LYS A 150 4.02 -14.68 -7.86
N TYR A 151 4.98 -14.82 -6.95
CA TYR A 151 5.97 -15.89 -6.95
C TYR A 151 5.84 -16.84 -5.75
N LYS A 152 4.67 -16.86 -5.09
CA LYS A 152 4.40 -17.70 -3.91
C LYS A 152 4.89 -19.14 -4.05
N SER A 153 4.61 -19.78 -5.18
CA SER A 153 5.03 -21.16 -5.43
C SER A 153 6.55 -21.33 -5.40
N LYS A 154 7.30 -20.41 -6.02
CA LYS A 154 8.76 -20.44 -6.12
C LYS A 154 9.46 -20.07 -4.81
N LEU A 155 8.81 -19.27 -3.97
CA LEU A 155 9.33 -18.92 -2.65
C LEU A 155 9.14 -20.10 -1.67
N ASN A 156 8.03 -20.83 -1.79
CA ASN A 156 7.74 -21.97 -0.92
C ASN A 156 8.49 -23.26 -1.30
N THR A 157 9.14 -23.34 -2.47
CA THR A 157 9.91 -24.54 -2.87
C THR A 157 11.31 -24.58 -2.26
N ASN A 158 11.74 -23.51 -1.59
CA ASN A 158 13.08 -23.38 -0.99
C ASN A 158 13.09 -23.66 0.53
N ASN A 159 12.00 -24.23 1.08
CA ASN A 159 11.91 -24.67 2.47
C ASN A 159 11.88 -26.18 2.57
#